data_AF-M5U933-F1
#
_entry.id   AF-M5U933-F1
#
_cell.length_a   1.000
_cell.length_b   1.000
_cell.length_c   1.000
_cell.angle_alpha   90.00
_cell.angle_beta   90.00
_cell.angle_gamma   90.00
#
_symmetry.space_group_name_H-M   'P 1'
#
loop_
_entity.id
_entity.type
_entity.pdbx_description
1 polymer ?
#
loop_
_entity_poly.entity_id
_entity_poly.type
_entity_poly.pdbx_seq_one_letter_code
_entity_poly.pdbx_strand_id
1 'polypeptide(L)'
;MAPPQEKNTQDPADSDESTTASESNANSPAPADPSARLIAAAGPVFARRGFDRAPVREIAKIAGVNIAAINYYFGDKMGLYRAVLAGIRDRRQREYPVPIVGSAPPEETLGKLVRTLLSRMLASDNTGWEAMLMMREMQQPTTAMSEVVQEYFRPLHDAMCQTIAQLMAPLPVADSEPTRSWQENALVAQTALGVVGQCLHYLIGKPVIEQLVASEIREQHFDTESLCRHITASTLAACGRSDIVQIRQQIDSQTNNTPDTSTRPGDAIEATASPTTNNLTANRHTASGPKT
;
A
#
# COMPACT_ATOMS: atom_id res chain seq x y z
N MET A 1 29.40 -87.08 -49.09
CA MET A 1 28.06 -86.62 -48.69
C MET A 1 27.97 -85.16 -49.09
N ALA A 2 27.38 -84.87 -50.25
CA ALA A 2 27.17 -83.52 -50.75
C ALA A 2 25.68 -83.32 -50.95
N PRO A 3 25.16 -82.11 -50.68
CA PRO A 3 24.07 -81.58 -51.46
C PRO A 3 24.40 -80.21 -52.07
N PRO A 4 23.55 -79.73 -53.00
CA PRO A 4 23.93 -78.82 -54.08
C PRO A 4 23.28 -77.42 -53.99
N GLN A 5 23.80 -76.53 -54.84
CA GLN A 5 23.16 -75.55 -55.75
C GLN A 5 21.78 -74.91 -55.40
N GLU A 6 21.77 -73.59 -55.60
CA GLU A 6 20.81 -72.77 -56.38
C GLU A 6 19.49 -72.23 -55.81
N LYS A 7 19.29 -70.95 -56.17
CA LYS A 7 18.07 -70.24 -56.61
C LYS A 7 17.14 -69.61 -55.56
N ASN A 8 17.37 -68.30 -55.40
CA ASN A 8 16.47 -67.20 -55.79
C ASN A 8 14.96 -67.50 -55.85
N THR A 9 14.16 -66.80 -55.05
CA THR A 9 12.73 -66.58 -55.33
C THR A 9 12.29 -65.21 -54.82
N GLN A 10 11.70 -64.48 -55.76
CA GLN A 10 10.89 -63.25 -55.75
C GLN A 10 10.17 -62.84 -54.45
N ASP A 11 10.05 -61.51 -54.31
CA ASP A 11 9.09 -60.73 -53.48
C ASP A 11 7.64 -61.24 -53.52
N PRO A 12 6.84 -60.87 -52.50
CA PRO A 12 5.75 -59.95 -52.81
C PRO A 12 5.59 -58.81 -51.78
N ALA A 13 5.08 -57.69 -52.29
CA ALA A 13 4.64 -56.51 -51.55
C ALA A 13 3.53 -56.82 -50.54
N ASP A 14 3.59 -56.19 -49.37
CA ASP A 14 2.39 -55.57 -48.78
C ASP A 14 2.77 -54.42 -47.82
N SER A 15 1.75 -53.62 -47.58
CA SER A 15 1.69 -52.22 -47.21
C SER A 15 1.69 -51.93 -45.70
N ASP A 16 1.89 -50.65 -45.38
CA ASP A 16 1.54 -49.95 -44.14
C ASP A 16 2.22 -50.33 -42.81
N GLU A 17 3.19 -49.49 -42.41
CA GLU A 17 3.06 -48.70 -41.16
C GLU A 17 4.15 -47.62 -41.10
N SER A 18 3.79 -46.39 -41.49
CA SER A 18 4.40 -45.20 -40.90
C SER A 18 3.95 -45.12 -39.45
N THR A 19 4.87 -44.97 -38.49
CA THR A 19 4.76 -44.08 -37.30
C THR A 19 6.04 -44.15 -36.44
N THR A 20 6.33 -43.00 -35.80
CA THR A 20 7.37 -42.69 -34.79
C THR A 20 8.72 -42.20 -35.32
N ALA A 21 9.24 -41.04 -34.95
CA ALA A 21 8.72 -39.94 -34.15
C ALA A 21 9.57 -38.71 -34.49
N SER A 22 8.99 -37.75 -35.20
CA SER A 22 9.49 -36.38 -35.28
C SER A 22 8.54 -35.50 -34.48
N GLU A 23 8.55 -35.70 -33.17
CA GLU A 23 7.89 -34.82 -32.20
C GLU A 23 8.89 -34.57 -31.07
N SER A 24 9.79 -33.63 -31.32
CA SER A 24 10.47 -32.98 -30.21
C SER A 24 10.47 -31.48 -30.47
N ASN A 25 9.96 -30.76 -29.47
CA ASN A 25 10.02 -29.32 -29.26
C ASN A 25 8.81 -28.47 -29.68
N ALA A 26 7.62 -28.87 -29.24
CA ALA A 26 6.42 -28.00 -29.19
C ALA A 26 6.10 -27.55 -27.75
N ASN A 27 7.10 -27.20 -26.94
CA ASN A 27 6.85 -26.59 -25.62
C ASN A 27 7.95 -25.61 -25.16
N SER A 28 8.45 -24.78 -26.06
CA SER A 28 9.14 -23.53 -25.67
C SER A 28 8.08 -22.43 -25.62
N PRO A 29 7.93 -21.67 -24.51
CA PRO A 29 7.03 -20.53 -24.51
C PRO A 29 7.49 -19.58 -25.63
N ALA A 30 6.54 -19.16 -26.49
CA ALA A 30 6.82 -18.20 -27.55
C ALA A 30 7.65 -17.04 -26.99
N PRO A 31 8.64 -16.49 -27.74
CA PRO A 31 9.47 -15.42 -27.23
C PRO A 31 8.55 -14.29 -26.74
N ALA A 32 8.60 -14.03 -25.43
CA ALA A 32 7.70 -13.08 -24.80
C ALA A 32 7.69 -11.76 -25.58
N ASP A 33 6.50 -11.21 -25.79
CA ASP A 33 6.27 -9.94 -26.49
C ASP A 33 7.28 -8.87 -26.02
N PRO A 34 7.87 -8.04 -26.91
CA PRO A 34 8.85 -7.02 -26.53
C PRO A 34 8.40 -6.12 -25.37
N SER A 35 7.10 -5.81 -25.23
CA SER A 35 6.59 -5.04 -24.10
C SER A 35 6.70 -5.80 -22.78
N ALA A 36 6.37 -7.09 -22.77
CA ALA A 36 6.50 -7.95 -21.59
C ALA A 36 7.96 -8.12 -21.16
N ARG A 37 8.90 -8.26 -22.13
CA ARG A 37 10.34 -8.30 -21.83
C ARG A 37 10.84 -6.99 -21.22
N LEU A 38 10.35 -5.85 -21.72
CA LEU A 38 10.68 -4.55 -21.14
C LEU A 38 10.18 -4.42 -19.70
N ILE A 39 8.95 -4.82 -19.40
CA ILE A 39 8.41 -4.82 -18.03
C ILE A 39 9.26 -5.71 -17.10
N ALA A 40 9.55 -6.94 -17.54
CA ALA A 40 10.35 -7.89 -16.77
C ALA A 40 11.78 -7.39 -16.49
N ALA A 41 12.41 -6.71 -17.46
CA ALA A 41 13.73 -6.11 -17.29
C ALA A 41 13.71 -4.85 -16.42
N ALA A 42 12.67 -4.02 -16.58
CA ALA A 42 12.55 -2.73 -15.93
C ALA A 42 12.34 -2.84 -14.43
N GLY A 43 11.51 -3.78 -13.98
CA GLY A 43 11.16 -3.97 -12.56
C GLY A 43 12.38 -4.04 -11.62
N PRO A 44 13.31 -5.00 -11.82
CA PRO A 44 14.51 -5.11 -10.99
C PRO A 44 15.43 -3.88 -11.08
N VAL A 45 15.52 -3.22 -12.24
CA VAL A 45 16.34 -2.01 -12.40
C VAL A 45 15.75 -0.85 -11.60
N PHE A 46 14.44 -0.64 -11.70
CA PHE A 46 13.72 0.37 -10.93
C PHE A 46 13.78 0.10 -9.42
N ALA A 47 13.61 -1.14 -8.99
CA ALA A 47 13.73 -1.51 -7.57
C ALA A 47 15.11 -1.15 -6.99
N ARG A 48 16.19 -1.50 -7.72
CA ARG A 48 17.56 -1.24 -7.27
C ARG A 48 17.94 0.23 -7.31
N ARG A 49 17.63 0.93 -8.41
CA ARG A 49 18.15 2.28 -8.68
C ARG A 49 17.16 3.40 -8.31
N GLY A 50 15.88 3.08 -8.11
CA GLY A 50 14.78 4.04 -8.06
C GLY A 50 14.40 4.53 -9.45
N PHE A 51 13.27 5.25 -9.55
CA PHE A 51 12.78 5.80 -10.80
C PHE A 51 13.82 6.70 -11.47
N ASP A 52 14.27 7.78 -10.82
CA ASP A 52 15.12 8.81 -11.45
C ASP A 52 16.43 8.26 -12.01
N ARG A 53 17.13 7.44 -11.23
CA ARG A 53 18.48 6.95 -11.57
C ARG A 53 18.49 5.69 -12.43
N ALA A 54 17.34 5.08 -12.73
CA ALA A 54 17.25 3.92 -13.62
C ALA A 54 17.55 4.31 -15.09
N PRO A 55 18.60 3.77 -15.72
CA PRO A 55 18.94 4.15 -17.09
C PRO A 55 18.15 3.29 -18.09
N VAL A 56 17.32 3.95 -18.91
CA VAL A 56 16.48 3.30 -19.95
C VAL A 56 17.30 2.48 -20.96
N ARG A 57 18.55 2.88 -21.22
CA ARG A 57 19.50 2.12 -22.06
C ARG A 57 19.85 0.75 -21.48
N GLU A 58 20.02 0.66 -20.16
CA GLU A 58 20.29 -0.61 -19.46
C GLU A 58 19.08 -1.52 -19.53
N ILE A 59 17.88 -0.96 -19.30
CA ILE A 59 16.62 -1.71 -19.38
C ILE A 59 16.41 -2.30 -20.78
N ALA A 60 16.56 -1.48 -21.84
CA ALA A 60 16.43 -1.95 -23.22
C ALA A 60 17.46 -3.02 -23.58
N LYS A 61 18.71 -2.85 -23.11
CA LYS A 61 19.78 -3.84 -23.29
C LYS A 61 19.44 -5.18 -22.61
N ILE A 62 18.97 -5.15 -21.36
CA ILE A 62 18.56 -6.37 -20.62
C ILE A 62 17.37 -7.05 -21.31
N ALA A 63 16.40 -6.27 -21.78
CA ALA A 63 15.22 -6.80 -22.48
C ALA A 63 15.52 -7.31 -23.92
N GLY A 64 16.73 -7.10 -24.43
CA GLY A 64 17.11 -7.47 -25.79
C GLY A 64 16.30 -6.74 -26.86
N VAL A 65 16.00 -5.45 -26.65
CA VAL A 65 15.21 -4.63 -27.57
C VAL A 65 15.91 -3.31 -27.88
N ASN A 66 15.52 -2.68 -29.00
CA ASN A 66 15.92 -1.31 -29.30
C ASN A 66 15.33 -0.35 -28.24
N ILE A 67 16.10 0.63 -27.78
CA ILE A 67 15.64 1.66 -26.84
C ILE A 67 14.37 2.40 -27.33
N ALA A 68 14.22 2.55 -28.65
CA ALA A 68 13.03 3.15 -29.25
C ALA A 68 11.73 2.39 -28.93
N ALA A 69 11.81 1.09 -28.61
CA ALA A 69 10.67 0.29 -28.19
C ALA A 69 10.01 0.83 -26.91
N ILE A 70 10.78 1.45 -26.01
CA ILE A 70 10.21 2.04 -24.78
C ILE A 70 9.23 3.17 -25.15
N ASN A 71 9.65 4.09 -26.02
CA ASN A 71 8.77 5.16 -26.47
C ASN A 71 7.59 4.64 -27.29
N TYR A 72 7.81 3.61 -28.11
CA TYR A 72 6.75 3.02 -28.91
C TYR A 72 5.63 2.36 -28.07
N TYR A 73 6.00 1.54 -27.08
CA TYR A 73 5.02 0.79 -26.28
C TYR A 73 4.49 1.57 -25.08
N PHE A 74 5.31 2.44 -24.50
CA PHE A 74 5.01 3.08 -23.21
C PHE A 74 5.02 4.61 -23.27
N GLY A 75 5.35 5.20 -24.42
CA GLY A 75 5.48 6.66 -24.59
C GLY A 75 6.79 7.20 -24.02
N ASP A 76 7.07 6.92 -22.74
CA ASP A 76 8.27 7.36 -22.05
C ASP A 76 8.68 6.41 -20.91
N LYS A 77 9.69 6.83 -20.13
CA LYS A 77 10.16 6.10 -18.95
C LYS A 77 9.10 6.00 -17.85
N MET A 78 8.26 7.02 -17.68
CA MET A 78 7.19 7.04 -16.68
C MET A 78 6.06 6.09 -17.05
N GLY A 79 5.68 6.00 -18.33
CA GLY A 79 4.74 5.01 -18.83
C GLY A 79 5.24 3.58 -18.62
N LEU A 80 6.54 3.33 -18.85
CA LEU A 80 7.13 2.02 -18.53
C LEU A 80 7.10 1.74 -17.03
N TYR A 81 7.37 2.74 -16.20
CA TYR A 81 7.31 2.63 -14.74
C TYR A 81 5.89 2.31 -14.25
N ARG A 82 4.88 3.03 -14.75
CA ARG A 82 3.46 2.74 -14.48
C ARG A 82 3.08 1.33 -14.89
N ALA A 83 3.51 0.89 -16.08
CA ALA A 83 3.21 -0.47 -16.56
C ALA A 83 3.81 -1.55 -15.65
N VAL A 84 5.01 -1.34 -15.11
CA VAL A 84 5.62 -2.24 -14.12
C VAL A 84 4.79 -2.29 -12.83
N LEU A 85 4.41 -1.12 -12.27
CA LEU A 85 3.60 -1.05 -11.05
C LEU A 85 2.21 -1.67 -11.25
N ALA A 86 1.57 -1.42 -12.39
CA ALA A 86 0.30 -2.03 -12.78
C ALA A 86 0.42 -3.56 -12.86
N GLY A 87 1.50 -4.09 -13.44
CA GLY A 87 1.74 -5.53 -13.47
C GLY A 87 1.84 -6.16 -12.07
N ILE A 88 2.53 -5.50 -11.14
CA ILE A 88 2.61 -5.96 -9.75
C ILE A 88 1.22 -5.95 -9.10
N ARG A 89 0.51 -4.82 -9.23
CA ARG A 89 -0.86 -4.65 -8.70
C ARG A 89 -1.79 -5.73 -9.22
N ASP A 90 -1.88 -5.88 -10.55
CA ASP A 90 -2.85 -6.76 -11.19
C ASP A 90 -2.62 -8.22 -10.81
N ARG A 91 -1.36 -8.65 -10.72
CA ARG A 91 -1.03 -10.00 -10.24
C ARG A 91 -1.44 -10.16 -8.77
N ARG A 92 -1.06 -9.25 -7.87
CA ARG A 92 -1.41 -9.35 -6.44
C ARG A 92 -2.91 -9.28 -6.20
N GLN A 93 -3.64 -8.50 -7.01
CA GLN A 93 -5.10 -8.40 -6.92
C GLN A 93 -5.78 -9.69 -7.42
N ARG A 94 -5.23 -10.34 -8.44
CA ARG A 94 -5.70 -11.65 -8.91
C ARG A 94 -5.44 -12.76 -7.88
N GLU A 95 -4.27 -12.75 -7.27
CA GLU A 95 -3.87 -13.76 -6.27
C GLU A 95 -4.60 -13.55 -4.93
N TYR A 96 -4.75 -12.29 -4.51
CA TYR A 96 -5.37 -11.90 -3.24
C TYR A 96 -6.41 -10.79 -3.48
N PRO A 97 -7.62 -11.13 -3.97
CA PRO A 97 -8.68 -10.16 -4.22
C PRO A 97 -9.18 -9.51 -2.92
N VAL A 98 -9.77 -8.33 -3.05
CA VAL A 98 -10.40 -7.65 -1.90
C VAL A 98 -11.68 -8.42 -1.53
N PRO A 99 -11.84 -8.84 -0.26
CA PRO A 99 -13.09 -9.45 0.22
C PRO A 99 -14.30 -8.53 0.02
N ILE A 100 -15.44 -9.11 -0.33
CA ILE A 100 -16.70 -8.38 -0.49
C ILE A 100 -17.31 -8.11 0.90
N VAL A 101 -17.40 -6.84 1.28
CA VAL A 101 -18.03 -6.43 2.54
C VAL A 101 -19.52 -6.80 2.53
N GLY A 102 -20.01 -7.35 3.64
CA GLY A 102 -21.39 -7.81 3.80
C GLY A 102 -21.66 -9.24 3.30
N SER A 103 -20.67 -9.93 2.74
CA SER A 103 -20.79 -11.35 2.38
C SER A 103 -20.67 -12.31 3.57
N ALA A 104 -20.20 -11.83 4.71
CA ALA A 104 -20.03 -12.55 5.96
C ALA A 104 -20.18 -11.59 7.16
N PRO A 105 -20.27 -12.08 8.41
CA PRO A 105 -20.24 -11.23 9.59
C PRO A 105 -19.02 -10.28 9.60
N PRO A 106 -19.12 -9.07 10.19
CA PRO A 106 -18.03 -8.09 10.18
C PRO A 106 -16.72 -8.60 10.78
N GLU A 107 -16.78 -9.45 11.81
CA GLU A 107 -15.61 -10.05 12.46
C GLU A 107 -14.85 -10.98 11.51
N GLU A 108 -15.58 -11.81 10.77
CA GLU A 108 -15.00 -12.71 9.79
C GLU A 108 -14.46 -11.94 8.57
N THR A 109 -15.19 -10.90 8.14
CA THR A 109 -14.78 -10.00 7.06
C THR A 109 -13.46 -9.31 7.40
N LEU A 110 -13.31 -8.83 8.65
CA LEU A 110 -12.07 -8.23 9.14
C LEU A 110 -10.91 -9.22 9.04
N GLY A 111 -11.09 -10.45 9.51
CA GLY A 111 -10.06 -11.49 9.41
C GLY A 111 -9.64 -11.77 7.96
N LYS A 112 -10.60 -11.81 7.03
CA LYS A 112 -10.31 -11.95 5.58
C LYS A 112 -9.53 -10.76 5.03
N LEU A 113 -9.88 -9.52 5.43
CA LEU A 113 -9.19 -8.31 5.00
C LEU A 113 -7.75 -8.24 5.51
N VAL A 114 -7.53 -8.54 6.79
CA VAL A 114 -6.21 -8.61 7.42
C VAL A 114 -5.34 -9.67 6.73
N ARG A 115 -5.89 -10.87 6.48
CA ARG A 115 -5.21 -11.93 5.74
C ARG A 115 -4.82 -11.47 4.34
N THR A 116 -5.74 -10.88 3.58
CA THR A 116 -5.45 -10.35 2.23
C THR A 116 -4.32 -9.33 2.29
N LEU A 117 -4.29 -8.45 3.29
CA LEU A 117 -3.24 -7.46 3.45
C LEU A 117 -1.88 -8.09 3.77
N LEU A 118 -1.82 -9.00 4.75
CA LEU A 118 -0.60 -9.74 5.10
C LEU A 118 -0.09 -10.55 3.92
N SER A 119 -0.96 -11.28 3.22
CA SER A 119 -0.57 -12.04 2.03
C SER A 119 -0.03 -11.11 0.94
N ARG A 120 -0.66 -9.97 0.66
CA ARG A 120 -0.13 -9.00 -0.31
C ARG A 120 1.23 -8.42 0.08
N MET A 121 1.54 -8.30 1.37
CA MET A 121 2.79 -7.71 1.85
C MET A 121 3.91 -8.72 2.02
N LEU A 122 3.60 -9.91 2.57
CA LEU A 122 4.54 -10.95 2.95
C LEU A 122 4.70 -12.03 1.88
N ALA A 123 3.81 -12.13 0.90
CA ALA A 123 4.03 -12.97 -0.28
C ALA A 123 5.30 -12.48 -0.98
N SER A 124 6.37 -13.21 -0.78
CA SER A 124 7.65 -12.97 -1.44
C SER A 124 7.65 -13.73 -2.76
N ASP A 125 7.93 -13.03 -3.84
CA ASP A 125 8.48 -13.65 -5.03
C ASP A 125 9.94 -14.07 -4.75
N ASN A 126 10.44 -15.10 -5.43
CA ASN A 126 11.84 -15.55 -5.26
C ASN A 126 12.89 -14.45 -5.55
N THR A 127 12.47 -13.31 -6.09
CA THR A 127 13.35 -12.21 -6.49
C THR A 127 13.31 -10.97 -5.59
N GLY A 128 12.27 -10.78 -4.77
CA GLY A 128 12.15 -9.70 -3.77
C GLY A 128 12.09 -8.25 -4.28
N TRP A 129 12.26 -8.03 -5.60
CA TRP A 129 12.35 -6.68 -6.17
C TRP A 129 11.01 -5.95 -6.16
N GLU A 130 9.90 -6.67 -6.16
CA GLU A 130 8.56 -6.07 -6.22
C GLU A 130 8.19 -5.38 -4.92
N ALA A 131 8.43 -6.06 -3.79
CA ALA A 131 8.27 -5.48 -2.47
C ALA A 131 9.20 -4.27 -2.30
N MET A 132 10.45 -4.38 -2.77
CA MET A 132 11.41 -3.28 -2.76
C MET A 132 10.93 -2.09 -3.60
N LEU A 133 10.42 -2.32 -4.81
CA LEU A 133 9.92 -1.25 -5.68
C LEU A 133 8.70 -0.56 -5.08
N MET A 134 7.72 -1.34 -4.60
CA MET A 134 6.53 -0.79 -3.95
C MET A 134 6.91 0.04 -2.72
N MET A 135 7.83 -0.44 -1.88
CA MET A 135 8.31 0.28 -0.71
C MET A 135 9.00 1.60 -1.09
N ARG A 136 9.81 1.60 -2.15
CA ARG A 136 10.44 2.83 -2.65
C ARG A 136 9.41 3.83 -3.14
N GLU A 137 8.42 3.40 -3.90
CA GLU A 137 7.34 4.27 -4.38
C GLU A 137 6.57 4.87 -3.18
N MET A 138 6.36 4.10 -2.11
CA MET A 138 5.72 4.61 -0.89
C MET A 138 6.56 5.67 -0.15
N GLN A 139 7.88 5.53 -0.13
CA GLN A 139 8.78 6.48 0.55
C GLN A 139 9.14 7.69 -0.32
N GLN A 140 9.16 7.51 -1.65
CA GLN A 140 9.54 8.53 -2.63
C GLN A 140 8.52 8.51 -3.78
N PRO A 141 7.30 9.01 -3.55
CA PRO A 141 6.21 8.91 -4.53
C PRO A 141 6.53 9.64 -5.82
N THR A 142 6.29 8.97 -6.94
CA THR A 142 6.23 9.58 -8.25
C THR A 142 4.77 9.92 -8.60
N THR A 143 4.54 10.47 -9.79
CA THR A 143 3.18 10.66 -10.32
C THR A 143 2.43 9.34 -10.53
N ALA A 144 3.11 8.19 -10.55
CA ALA A 144 2.45 6.89 -10.66
C ALA A 144 1.73 6.48 -9.37
N MET A 145 2.15 7.00 -8.20
CA MET A 145 1.56 6.62 -6.92
C MET A 145 0.06 6.94 -6.83
N SER A 146 -0.42 8.03 -7.46
CA SER A 146 -1.84 8.35 -7.42
C SER A 146 -2.71 7.25 -8.04
N GLU A 147 -2.26 6.65 -9.13
CA GLU A 147 -2.95 5.53 -9.80
C GLU A 147 -2.92 4.27 -8.91
N VAL A 148 -1.76 3.97 -8.31
CA VAL A 148 -1.63 2.86 -7.34
C VAL A 148 -2.57 3.05 -6.15
N VAL A 149 -2.65 4.26 -5.61
CA VAL A 149 -3.56 4.57 -4.49
C VAL A 149 -5.00 4.30 -4.90
N GLN A 150 -5.47 4.88 -6.01
CA GLN A 150 -6.88 4.77 -6.40
C GLN A 150 -7.28 3.35 -6.80
N GLU A 151 -6.42 2.65 -7.54
CA GLU A 151 -6.78 1.36 -8.13
C GLU A 151 -6.42 0.16 -7.26
N TYR A 152 -5.51 0.32 -6.28
CA TYR A 152 -5.03 -0.81 -5.46
C TYR A 152 -5.21 -0.63 -3.96
N PHE A 153 -4.79 0.51 -3.40
CA PHE A 153 -4.85 0.73 -1.95
C PHE A 153 -6.25 1.14 -1.49
N ARG A 154 -6.91 2.05 -2.22
CA ARG A 154 -8.21 2.61 -1.88
C ARG A 154 -9.30 1.55 -1.71
N PRO A 155 -9.47 0.56 -2.62
CA PRO A 155 -10.55 -0.43 -2.47
C PRO A 155 -10.41 -1.28 -1.20
N LEU A 156 -9.18 -1.68 -0.85
CA LEU A 156 -8.94 -2.47 0.36
C LEU A 156 -9.08 -1.62 1.63
N HIS A 157 -8.59 -0.38 1.60
CA HIS A 157 -8.73 0.58 2.69
C HIS A 157 -10.22 0.90 2.98
N ASP A 158 -11.00 1.17 1.94
CA ASP A 158 -12.41 1.52 2.08
C ASP A 158 -13.22 0.32 2.60
N ALA A 159 -12.92 -0.90 2.14
CA ALA A 159 -13.50 -2.13 2.69
C ALA A 159 -13.16 -2.31 4.18
N MET A 160 -11.90 -2.08 4.55
CA MET A 160 -11.45 -2.10 5.96
C MET A 160 -12.20 -1.08 6.82
N CYS A 161 -12.33 0.15 6.35
CA CYS A 161 -13.06 1.20 7.06
C CYS A 161 -14.54 0.85 7.23
N GLN A 162 -15.19 0.35 6.18
CA GLN A 162 -16.59 -0.05 6.22
C GLN A 162 -16.81 -1.19 7.23
N THR A 163 -15.94 -2.19 7.25
CA THR A 163 -16.02 -3.31 8.21
C THR A 163 -15.75 -2.84 9.65
N ILE A 164 -14.74 -2.00 9.87
CA ILE A 164 -14.45 -1.45 11.21
C ILE A 164 -15.61 -0.60 11.72
N ALA A 165 -16.23 0.22 10.87
CA ALA A 165 -17.39 1.03 11.23
C ALA A 165 -18.59 0.17 11.68
N GLN A 166 -18.79 -1.02 11.10
CA GLN A 166 -19.83 -1.97 11.53
C GLN A 166 -19.54 -2.63 12.88
N LEU A 167 -18.26 -2.71 13.28
CA LEU A 167 -17.82 -3.33 14.53
C LEU A 167 -17.82 -2.35 15.72
N MET A 168 -17.79 -1.04 15.44
CA MET A 168 -17.82 -0.01 16.47
C MET A 168 -19.27 0.29 16.89
N ALA A 169 -19.46 0.66 18.15
CA ALA A 169 -20.73 1.22 18.60
C ALA A 169 -21.12 2.45 17.74
N PRO A 170 -22.42 2.74 17.56
CA PRO A 170 -22.87 3.83 16.71
C PRO A 170 -22.14 5.13 17.05
N LEU A 171 -21.30 5.59 16.12
CA LEU A 171 -20.54 6.81 16.29
C LEU A 171 -21.53 7.98 16.18
N PRO A 172 -21.47 8.99 17.05
CA PRO A 172 -22.31 10.17 16.90
C PRO A 172 -22.03 10.78 15.53
N VAL A 173 -23.03 10.75 14.66
CA VAL A 173 -22.97 11.39 13.36
C VAL A 173 -23.00 12.89 13.67
N ALA A 174 -21.96 13.63 13.30
CA ALA A 174 -22.14 15.07 13.09
C ALA A 174 -23.31 15.24 12.10
N ASP A 175 -24.05 16.35 12.12
CA ASP A 175 -25.32 16.56 11.41
C ASP A 175 -25.30 16.38 9.86
N SER A 176 -24.29 15.74 9.26
CA SER A 176 -24.15 15.35 7.86
C SER A 176 -24.73 13.96 7.55
N GLU A 177 -25.12 13.77 6.28
CA GLU A 177 -25.87 12.61 5.78
C GLU A 177 -25.29 11.23 6.15
N PRO A 178 -26.14 10.21 6.43
CA PRO A 178 -25.73 8.87 6.89
C PRO A 178 -24.76 8.11 5.98
N THR A 179 -24.64 8.50 4.71
CA THR A 179 -23.98 7.70 3.67
C THR A 179 -22.47 7.91 3.57
N ARG A 180 -21.88 8.94 4.23
CA ARG A 180 -20.44 9.24 4.20
C ARG A 180 -19.73 9.18 5.57
N SER A 181 -20.41 8.75 6.64
CA SER A 181 -19.95 9.03 8.01
C SER A 181 -18.59 8.41 8.40
N TRP A 182 -18.15 7.31 7.79
CA TRP A 182 -16.83 6.73 8.09
C TRP A 182 -15.66 7.45 7.41
N GLN A 183 -15.88 8.11 6.27
CA GLN A 183 -14.83 8.87 5.55
C GLN A 183 -14.38 10.10 6.34
N GLU A 184 -15.26 10.61 7.19
CA GLU A 184 -15.05 11.77 8.04
C GLU A 184 -14.76 11.37 9.50
N ASN A 185 -14.80 10.07 9.82
CA ASN A 185 -14.53 9.58 11.17
C ASN A 185 -13.05 9.22 11.36
N ALA A 186 -12.33 10.11 12.05
CA ALA A 186 -10.91 9.92 12.32
C ALA A 186 -10.58 8.62 13.09
N LEU A 187 -11.49 8.12 13.93
CA LEU A 187 -11.27 6.87 14.66
C LEU A 187 -11.26 5.68 13.70
N VAL A 188 -12.27 5.55 12.83
CA VAL A 188 -12.33 4.46 11.85
C VAL A 188 -11.10 4.46 10.95
N ALA A 189 -10.74 5.63 10.39
CA ALA A 189 -9.58 5.76 9.52
C ALA A 189 -8.27 5.42 10.24
N GLN A 190 -8.08 5.88 11.48
CA GLN A 190 -6.87 5.59 12.25
C GLN A 190 -6.77 4.13 12.68
N THR A 191 -7.89 3.50 13.05
CA THR A 191 -7.91 2.06 13.35
C THR A 191 -7.57 1.25 12.09
N ALA A 192 -8.15 1.60 10.93
CA ALA A 192 -7.82 0.95 9.66
C ALA A 192 -6.33 1.12 9.30
N LEU A 193 -5.80 2.34 9.40
CA LEU A 193 -4.37 2.61 9.18
C LEU A 193 -3.47 1.93 10.21
N GLY A 194 -3.93 1.76 11.45
CA GLY A 194 -3.23 1.01 12.49
C GLY A 194 -3.08 -0.48 12.15
N VAL A 195 -4.12 -1.09 11.55
CA VAL A 195 -4.04 -2.44 10.98
C VAL A 195 -2.98 -2.49 9.88
N VAL A 196 -3.00 -1.52 8.97
CA VAL A 196 -2.00 -1.43 7.89
C VAL A 196 -0.58 -1.28 8.45
N GLY A 197 -0.39 -0.44 9.46
CA GLY A 197 0.89 -0.23 10.14
C GLY A 197 1.43 -1.51 10.79
N GLN A 198 0.56 -2.27 11.47
CA GLN A 198 0.93 -3.56 12.05
C GLN A 198 1.39 -4.55 10.97
N CYS A 199 0.64 -4.71 9.88
CA CYS A 199 1.04 -5.58 8.77
C CYS A 199 2.37 -5.15 8.13
N LEU A 200 2.54 -3.85 7.88
CA LEU A 200 3.74 -3.28 7.27
C LEU A 200 4.97 -3.47 8.16
N HIS A 201 4.81 -3.40 9.49
CA HIS A 201 5.90 -3.59 10.45
C HIS A 201 6.60 -4.95 10.28
N TYR A 202 5.84 -6.02 10.03
CA TYR A 202 6.42 -7.35 9.83
C TYR A 202 7.18 -7.49 8.50
N LEU A 203 6.88 -6.66 7.51
CA LEU A 203 7.64 -6.58 6.26
C LEU A 203 8.95 -5.79 6.43
N ILE A 204 8.86 -4.57 6.96
CA ILE A 204 10.01 -3.64 7.04
C ILE A 204 10.93 -3.91 8.23
N GLY A 205 10.35 -4.42 9.32
CA GLY A 205 11.02 -4.62 10.59
C GLY A 205 11.70 -5.98 10.72
N LYS A 206 11.64 -6.84 9.69
CA LYS A 206 12.13 -8.22 9.75
C LYS A 206 13.55 -8.35 10.35
N PRO A 207 14.58 -7.58 9.93
CA PRO A 207 15.92 -7.70 10.52
C PRO A 207 15.99 -7.32 12.00
N VAL A 208 15.12 -6.39 12.44
CA VAL A 208 15.04 -5.96 13.84
C VAL A 208 14.29 -7.00 14.67
N ILE A 209 13.15 -7.49 14.17
CA ILE A 209 12.38 -8.58 14.79
C ILE A 209 13.27 -9.82 14.96
N GLU A 210 14.15 -10.09 13.99
CA GLU A 210 15.08 -11.21 14.05
C GLU A 210 16.10 -11.11 15.20
N GLN A 211 16.37 -9.91 15.69
CA GLN A 211 17.23 -9.65 16.85
C GLN A 211 16.45 -9.59 18.17
N LEU A 212 15.18 -9.19 18.12
CA LEU A 212 14.34 -9.02 19.31
C LEU A 212 13.64 -10.30 19.77
N VAL A 213 13.34 -11.22 18.85
CA VAL A 213 12.51 -12.40 19.10
C VAL A 213 13.26 -13.67 18.73
N ALA A 214 13.32 -14.66 19.61
CA ALA A 214 13.99 -15.94 19.36
C ALA A 214 13.44 -16.70 18.14
N SER A 215 14.28 -17.44 17.42
CA SER A 215 13.92 -18.20 16.21
C SER A 215 12.72 -19.11 16.42
N GLU A 216 12.70 -19.83 17.54
CA GLU A 216 11.68 -20.82 17.86
C GLU A 216 10.30 -20.16 18.01
N ILE A 217 10.25 -18.96 18.59
CA ILE A 217 9.02 -18.18 18.72
C ILE A 217 8.56 -17.64 17.37
N ARG A 218 9.49 -17.15 16.53
CA ARG A 218 9.15 -16.64 15.20
C ARG A 218 8.57 -17.73 14.31
N GLU A 219 9.18 -18.91 14.31
CA GLU A 219 8.74 -20.06 13.51
C GLU A 219 7.34 -20.55 13.91
N GLN A 220 6.97 -20.42 15.19
CA GLN A 220 5.68 -20.88 15.70
C GLN A 220 4.56 -19.83 15.62
N HIS A 221 4.89 -18.53 15.68
CA HIS A 221 3.90 -17.49 15.95
C HIS A 221 3.95 -16.28 15.01
N PHE A 222 4.89 -16.21 14.07
CA PHE A 222 5.03 -15.08 13.14
C PHE A 222 4.74 -15.47 11.67
N ASP A 223 4.12 -16.62 11.45
CA ASP A 223 3.54 -16.96 10.16
C ASP A 223 2.29 -16.10 9.85
N THR A 224 1.89 -16.05 8.57
CA THR A 224 0.76 -15.25 8.10
C THR A 224 -0.55 -15.53 8.86
N GLU A 225 -0.82 -16.78 9.23
CA GLU A 225 -2.03 -17.16 9.96
C GLU A 225 -1.99 -16.64 11.40
N SER A 226 -0.87 -16.86 12.09
CA SER A 226 -0.70 -16.43 13.47
C SER A 226 -0.76 -14.90 13.60
N LEU A 227 -0.11 -14.17 12.70
CA LEU A 227 -0.20 -12.72 12.63
C LEU A 227 -1.62 -12.24 12.29
N CYS A 228 -2.30 -12.92 11.35
CA CYS A 228 -3.68 -12.59 11.00
C CYS A 228 -4.61 -12.70 12.22
N ARG A 229 -4.51 -13.81 12.97
CA ARG A 229 -5.29 -14.00 14.20
C ARG A 229 -5.00 -12.91 15.23
N HIS A 230 -3.72 -12.60 15.46
CA HIS A 230 -3.31 -11.59 16.44
C HIS A 230 -3.82 -10.19 16.10
N ILE A 231 -3.61 -9.73 14.86
CA ILE A 231 -4.01 -8.39 14.41
C ILE A 231 -5.55 -8.29 14.40
N THR A 232 -6.25 -9.33 13.96
CA THR A 232 -7.72 -9.37 13.97
C THR A 232 -8.25 -9.27 15.39
N ALA A 233 -7.75 -10.11 16.32
CA ALA A 233 -8.18 -10.09 17.72
C ALA A 233 -7.91 -8.74 18.39
N SER A 234 -6.74 -8.15 18.16
CA SER A 234 -6.37 -6.83 18.69
C SER A 234 -7.29 -5.73 18.16
N THR A 235 -7.65 -5.79 16.88
CA THR A 235 -8.56 -4.82 16.25
C THR A 235 -9.98 -4.99 16.78
N LEU A 236 -10.49 -6.21 16.91
CA LEU A 236 -11.80 -6.49 17.52
C LEU A 236 -11.89 -5.98 18.95
N ALA A 237 -10.84 -6.19 19.76
CA ALA A 237 -10.77 -5.67 21.12
C ALA A 237 -10.79 -4.13 21.15
N ALA A 238 -10.19 -3.47 20.17
CA ALA A 238 -10.24 -2.01 20.04
C ALA A 238 -11.63 -1.49 19.61
N CYS A 239 -12.37 -2.24 18.78
CA CYS A 239 -13.72 -1.86 18.34
C CYS A 239 -14.80 -2.06 19.43
N GLY A 240 -14.65 -3.08 20.29
CA GLY A 240 -15.67 -3.49 21.26
C GLY A 240 -15.70 -2.73 22.59
N ARG A 241 -14.84 -1.74 22.81
CA ARG A 241 -14.67 -1.05 24.09
C ARG A 241 -15.21 0.38 24.06
N SER A 242 -16.35 0.61 24.72
CA SER A 242 -17.02 1.92 24.78
C SER A 242 -16.17 3.02 25.46
N ASP A 243 -15.24 2.64 26.33
CA ASP A 243 -14.29 3.55 26.97
C ASP A 243 -13.22 4.09 26.00
N ILE A 244 -12.87 3.34 24.95
CA ILE A 244 -11.95 3.81 23.90
C ILE A 244 -12.61 4.95 23.11
N VAL A 245 -13.91 4.85 22.84
CA VAL A 245 -14.68 5.92 22.16
C VAL A 245 -14.67 7.21 23.00
N GLN A 246 -14.81 7.11 24.33
CA GLN A 246 -14.76 8.25 25.24
C GLN A 246 -13.38 8.91 25.31
N ILE A 247 -12.31 8.11 25.43
CA ILE A 247 -10.93 8.61 25.37
C ILE A 247 -10.69 9.35 24.06
N ARG A 248 -11.30 8.89 22.95
CA ARG A 248 -11.13 9.55 21.66
C ARG A 248 -11.89 10.87 21.53
N GLN A 249 -13.11 10.96 22.05
CA GLN A 249 -13.86 12.22 22.10
C GLN A 249 -13.09 13.33 22.85
N GLN A 250 -12.25 12.95 23.81
CA GLN A 250 -11.35 13.88 24.51
C GLN A 250 -10.20 14.38 23.62
N ILE A 251 -9.73 13.61 22.64
CA ILE A 251 -8.68 14.03 21.70
C ILE A 251 -9.25 15.06 20.73
N ASP A 252 -10.43 14.81 20.15
CA ASP A 252 -11.05 15.71 19.16
C ASP A 252 -11.41 17.07 19.78
N SER A 253 -11.84 17.09 21.05
CA SER A 253 -12.10 18.31 21.81
C SER A 253 -10.83 19.08 22.21
N GLN A 254 -9.68 18.40 22.33
CA GLN A 254 -8.39 19.05 22.59
C GLN A 254 -7.80 19.70 21.33
N THR A 255 -7.98 19.11 20.14
CA THR A 255 -7.53 19.70 18.87
C THR A 255 -8.25 21.00 18.50
N ASN A 256 -9.52 21.17 18.91
CA ASN A 256 -10.29 22.40 18.67
C ASN A 256 -9.96 23.56 19.63
N ASN A 257 -9.11 23.34 20.63
CA ASN A 257 -8.75 24.36 21.65
C ASN A 257 -7.33 24.92 21.48
N THR A 258 -6.66 24.69 20.35
CA THR A 258 -5.40 25.36 20.06
C THR A 258 -5.67 26.83 19.75
N PRO A 259 -5.24 27.82 20.56
CA PRO A 259 -5.43 29.22 20.25
C PRO A 259 -4.65 29.55 18.98
N ASP A 260 -5.30 30.21 18.03
CA ASP A 260 -4.69 30.78 16.85
C ASP A 260 -3.56 31.74 17.28
N THR A 261 -2.32 31.25 17.22
CA THR A 261 -1.12 32.06 17.43
C THR A 261 -0.59 32.57 16.09
N SER A 262 -1.47 32.93 15.17
CA SER A 262 -1.16 33.84 14.07
C SER A 262 -1.25 35.30 14.54
N THR A 263 -0.34 35.71 15.42
CA THR A 263 0.06 37.12 15.52
C THR A 263 1.53 37.20 15.09
N ARG A 264 1.75 37.62 13.84
CA ARG A 264 3.10 37.95 13.35
C ARG A 264 3.64 39.14 14.15
N PRO A 265 4.87 39.09 14.69
CA PRO A 265 5.49 40.23 15.31
C PRO A 265 6.16 41.09 14.22
N GLY A 266 5.56 42.24 13.91
CA GLY A 266 6.15 43.21 12.99
C GLY A 266 5.08 43.96 12.24
N ASP A 267 4.56 45.02 12.84
CA ASP A 267 4.12 46.26 12.18
C ASP A 267 3.55 47.20 13.25
N ALA A 268 4.45 47.92 13.94
CA ALA A 268 4.08 49.09 14.72
C ALA A 268 5.26 50.08 14.72
N ILE A 269 5.46 50.75 13.58
CA ILE A 269 6.22 51.99 13.47
C ILE A 269 5.37 53.01 12.70
N GLU A 270 5.00 54.09 13.41
CA GLU A 270 4.64 55.45 12.92
C GLU A 270 3.39 55.60 12.02
N ALA A 271 2.53 56.62 12.08
CA ALA A 271 2.49 57.94 12.72
C ALA A 271 0.99 58.34 12.85
N THR A 272 0.54 59.26 13.71
CA THR A 272 0.57 60.71 13.43
C THR A 272 -0.14 61.50 14.55
N ALA A 273 0.53 62.58 14.97
CA ALA A 273 0.02 63.92 15.32
C ALA A 273 -1.20 64.13 16.27
N SER A 274 -0.93 64.79 17.40
CA SER A 274 -1.87 65.68 18.13
C SER A 274 -2.21 66.93 17.30
N PRO A 275 -3.23 67.78 17.63
CA PRO A 275 -3.10 68.71 18.78
C PRO A 275 -4.40 69.15 19.50
N THR A 276 -4.20 69.85 20.63
CA THR A 276 -4.97 71.04 21.14
C THR A 276 -5.83 70.90 22.42
N THR A 277 -5.18 71.26 23.54
CA THR A 277 -5.58 72.11 24.70
C THR A 277 -7.06 72.35 25.09
N ASN A 278 -7.36 72.14 26.40
CA ASN A 278 -7.77 73.16 27.40
C ASN A 278 -8.02 72.46 28.77
N ASN A 279 -7.29 72.69 29.86
CA ASN A 279 -7.11 73.86 30.75
C ASN A 279 -8.07 73.87 31.98
N LEU A 280 -7.52 74.31 33.12
CA LEU A 280 -8.12 74.73 34.41
C LEU A 280 -8.30 73.72 35.59
N THR A 281 -7.25 73.71 36.43
CA THR A 281 -7.18 74.17 37.85
C THR A 281 -8.23 73.79 38.93
N ALA A 282 -7.63 73.54 40.12
CA ALA A 282 -8.04 73.93 41.49
C ALA A 282 -8.75 72.84 42.34
N ASN A 283 -8.03 72.28 43.33
CA ASN A 283 -8.04 72.65 44.78
C ASN A 283 -9.20 71.93 45.52
N ARG A 284 -9.07 71.33 46.71
CA ARG A 284 -8.28 71.69 47.90
C ARG A 284 -8.30 70.52 48.91
N HIS A 285 -7.25 70.47 49.72
CA HIS A 285 -7.18 69.82 51.05
C HIS A 285 -8.37 70.15 51.97
N THR A 286 -8.77 69.22 52.86
CA THR A 286 -8.80 69.45 54.32
C THR A 286 -8.79 68.12 55.09
N ALA A 287 -7.95 68.09 56.13
CA ALA A 287 -7.92 67.09 57.20
C ALA A 287 -8.72 67.60 58.41
N SER A 288 -9.30 66.70 59.20
CA SER A 288 -9.32 66.74 60.69
C SER A 288 -10.18 65.57 61.23
N GLY A 289 -9.63 64.81 62.20
CA GLY A 289 -10.33 63.75 62.96
C GLY A 289 -11.30 64.32 64.03
N PRO A 290 -11.40 63.77 65.26
CA PRO A 290 -10.87 62.52 65.83
C PRO A 290 -11.91 61.76 66.71
N LYS A 291 -11.40 60.89 67.61
CA LYS A 291 -12.02 60.17 68.77
C LYS A 291 -12.45 58.73 68.43
N THR A 292 -12.02 57.68 69.12
CA THR A 292 -11.31 57.48 70.41
C THR A 292 -10.64 56.11 70.36
#